data_AF-A0A3P7LSN1-F1
#
_entry.id   AF-A0A3P7LSN1-F1
#
_cell.length_a   1.000
_cell.length_b   1.000
_cell.length_c   1.000
_cell.angle_alpha   90.00
_cell.angle_beta   90.00
_cell.angle_gamma   90.00
#
_symmetry.space_group_name_H-M   'P 1'
#
loop_
_entity.id
_entity.type
_entity.pdbx_description
1 polymer ?
#
loop_
_entity_poly.entity_id
_entity_poly.type
_entity_poly.pdbx_seq_one_letter_code
_entity_poly.pdbx_strand_id
1 'polypeptide(L)'
;MMMFYQFVGFIWVSEFLMACQRLFIAGAVSMYYFDVLSPSRRFAAPTPRSPVMCSLWSLVRYHLGSAALGSFIITLVRVPRYIVIWTLARMRSVENVVVKKLLVIFVAMLGCIEKCLRYINYNVYTVISYSGLSFCPAAKMAVNHLLDNAIDVATVNTVGDLVLFLTKCLVAGATTLCAFFRMEELWPTLSHPWFPLLIMFLCSYQIANCFLSVYEMTVDTIMLCCAEELLLLRDNPEAVQQFRVS
;
A
#
# COMPACT_ATOMS: atom_id res chain seq x y z
N MET A 1 26.20 -16.03 11.79
CA MET A 1 25.11 -16.72 11.04
C MET A 1 23.73 -16.41 11.63
N MET A 2 23.52 -16.51 12.95
CA MET A 2 22.22 -16.25 13.60
C MET A 2 21.64 -14.84 13.34
N MET A 3 22.46 -13.78 13.46
CA MET A 3 21.99 -12.40 13.23
C MET A 3 21.54 -12.12 11.77
N PHE A 4 22.17 -12.79 10.80
CA PHE A 4 21.77 -12.64 9.39
C PHE A 4 20.40 -13.28 9.13
N TYR A 5 20.17 -14.47 9.67
CA TYR A 5 18.87 -15.14 9.61
C TYR A 5 17.77 -14.29 10.27
N GLN A 6 18.03 -13.72 11.45
CA GLN A 6 17.09 -12.85 12.15
C GLN A 6 16.78 -11.57 11.37
N PHE A 7 17.78 -10.95 10.75
CA PHE A 7 17.60 -9.77 9.92
C PHE A 7 16.73 -10.04 8.68
N VAL A 8 17.02 -11.13 7.95
CA VAL A 8 16.21 -11.56 6.79
C VAL A 8 14.79 -11.90 7.23
N GLY A 9 14.63 -12.62 8.33
CA GLY A 9 13.33 -12.94 8.92
C GLY A 9 12.55 -11.69 9.30
N PHE A 10 13.19 -10.69 9.91
CA PHE A 10 12.55 -9.42 10.26
C PHE A 10 12.02 -8.69 9.02
N ILE A 11 12.81 -8.63 7.93
CA ILE A 11 12.36 -8.00 6.68
C ILE A 11 11.14 -8.74 6.12
N TRP A 12 11.21 -10.08 6.05
CA TRP A 12 10.13 -10.87 5.50
C TRP A 12 8.83 -10.76 6.31
N VAL A 13 8.94 -10.88 7.64
CA VAL A 13 7.79 -10.72 8.54
C VAL A 13 7.18 -9.32 8.41
N SER A 14 7.99 -8.27 8.30
CA SER A 14 7.48 -6.91 8.09
C SER A 14 6.68 -6.81 6.78
N GLU A 15 7.20 -7.35 5.68
CA GLU A 15 6.49 -7.34 4.40
C GLU A 15 5.23 -8.24 4.43
N PHE A 16 5.27 -9.33 5.17
CA PHE A 16 4.13 -10.22 5.37
C PHE A 16 3.01 -9.53 6.15
N LEU A 17 3.33 -8.83 7.23
CA LEU A 17 2.34 -8.05 7.99
C LEU A 17 1.70 -6.96 7.14
N MET A 18 2.50 -6.26 6.31
CA MET A 18 1.98 -5.27 5.36
C MET A 18 1.07 -5.91 4.30
N ALA A 19 1.40 -7.11 3.82
CA ALA A 19 0.55 -7.86 2.90
C ALA A 19 -0.79 -8.27 3.54
N CYS A 20 -0.75 -8.76 4.79
CA CYS A 20 -1.95 -9.08 5.56
C CYS A 20 -2.84 -7.84 5.77
N GLN A 21 -2.27 -6.70 6.14
CA GLN A 21 -3.00 -5.44 6.27
C GLN A 21 -3.73 -5.07 4.96
N ARG A 22 -3.02 -5.16 3.82
CA ARG A 22 -3.58 -4.84 2.51
C ARG A 22 -4.74 -5.76 2.14
N LEU A 23 -4.56 -7.07 2.27
CA LEU A 23 -5.62 -8.05 2.00
C LEU A 23 -6.84 -7.86 2.90
N PHE A 24 -6.62 -7.53 4.18
CA PHE A 24 -7.70 -7.26 5.12
C PHE A 24 -8.52 -6.02 4.73
N ILE A 25 -7.85 -4.90 4.49
CA ILE A 25 -8.52 -3.64 4.11
C ILE A 25 -9.19 -3.80 2.76
N ALA A 26 -8.47 -4.30 1.76
CA ALA A 26 -9.01 -4.51 0.42
C ALA A 26 -10.21 -5.46 0.45
N GLY A 27 -10.17 -6.54 1.24
CA GLY A 27 -11.29 -7.47 1.37
C GLY A 27 -12.52 -6.84 2.01
N ALA A 28 -12.34 -6.03 3.05
CA ALA A 28 -13.47 -5.36 3.70
C ALA A 28 -14.10 -4.32 2.76
N VAL A 29 -13.27 -3.54 2.06
CA VAL A 29 -13.73 -2.50 1.13
C VAL A 29 -14.38 -3.10 -0.10
N SER A 30 -13.80 -4.16 -0.69
CA SER A 30 -14.37 -4.81 -1.87
C SER A 30 -15.67 -5.52 -1.56
N MET A 31 -15.79 -6.19 -0.41
CA MET A 31 -17.07 -6.77 0.04
C MET A 31 -18.13 -5.68 0.17
N TYR A 32 -17.81 -4.56 0.83
CA TYR A 32 -18.74 -3.45 0.96
C TYR A 32 -19.13 -2.85 -0.40
N TYR A 33 -18.16 -2.64 -1.29
CA TYR A 33 -18.38 -2.14 -2.64
C TYR A 33 -19.35 -3.06 -3.40
N PHE A 34 -19.07 -4.36 -3.46
CA PHE A 34 -19.89 -5.29 -4.25
C PHE A 34 -21.25 -5.60 -3.62
N ASP A 35 -21.38 -5.56 -2.30
CA ASP A 35 -22.65 -5.80 -1.61
C ASP A 35 -23.60 -4.60 -1.69
N VAL A 36 -23.06 -3.38 -1.64
CA VAL A 36 -23.85 -2.15 -1.42
C VAL A 36 -23.81 -1.18 -2.60
N LEU A 37 -22.65 -0.97 -3.23
CA LEU A 37 -22.47 0.05 -4.27
C LEU A 37 -22.58 -0.52 -5.69
N SER A 38 -22.13 -1.76 -5.89
CA SER A 38 -22.05 -2.39 -7.20
C SER A 38 -23.44 -2.67 -7.78
N PRO A 39 -23.74 -2.14 -8.98
CA PRO A 39 -24.93 -2.53 -9.72
C PRO A 39 -24.90 -4.01 -10.10
N SER A 40 -23.76 -4.51 -10.60
CA SER A 40 -23.64 -5.89 -11.09
C SER A 40 -23.84 -6.94 -10.01
N ARG A 41 -23.44 -6.63 -8.77
CA ARG A 41 -23.43 -7.55 -7.62
C ARG A 41 -22.79 -8.90 -7.92
N ARG A 42 -21.87 -8.94 -8.90
CA ARG A 42 -21.24 -10.19 -9.37
C ARG A 42 -20.48 -10.91 -8.26
N PHE A 43 -19.82 -10.13 -7.40
CA PHE A 43 -19.05 -10.63 -6.26
C PHE A 43 -19.78 -10.43 -4.93
N ALA A 44 -21.06 -10.05 -4.95
CA ALA A 44 -21.83 -9.79 -3.75
C ALA A 44 -22.11 -11.08 -2.97
N ALA A 45 -22.07 -10.99 -1.65
CA ALA A 45 -22.46 -12.09 -0.78
C ALA A 45 -23.99 -12.32 -0.85
N PRO A 46 -24.46 -13.59 -0.85
CA PRO A 46 -25.89 -13.89 -0.86
C PRO A 46 -26.59 -13.52 0.45
N THR A 47 -25.84 -13.31 1.54
CA THR A 47 -26.38 -12.92 2.83
C THR A 47 -25.61 -11.72 3.40
N PRO A 48 -26.30 -10.78 4.08
CA PRO A 48 -25.65 -9.63 4.70
C PRO A 48 -24.70 -10.10 5.82
N ARG A 49 -23.46 -9.63 5.77
CA ARG A 49 -22.40 -9.96 6.71
C ARG A 49 -21.63 -8.70 7.09
N SER A 50 -20.98 -8.72 8.24
CA SER A 50 -20.00 -7.68 8.57
C SER A 50 -18.79 -7.82 7.62
N PRO A 51 -18.53 -6.83 6.73
CA PRO A 51 -17.43 -6.94 5.76
C PRO A 51 -16.07 -7.02 6.47
N VAL A 52 -15.93 -6.35 7.61
CA VAL A 52 -14.71 -6.34 8.42
C VAL A 52 -14.42 -7.74 9.00
N MET A 53 -15.40 -8.36 9.67
CA MET A 53 -15.19 -9.69 10.27
C MET A 53 -15.03 -10.77 9.21
N CYS A 54 -15.80 -10.68 8.12
CA CYS A 54 -15.71 -11.63 7.01
C CYS A 54 -14.35 -11.55 6.32
N SER A 55 -13.86 -10.33 6.05
CA SER A 55 -12.53 -10.11 5.49
C SER A 55 -11.42 -10.63 6.39
N LEU A 56 -11.50 -10.37 7.71
CA LEU A 56 -10.53 -10.89 8.68
C LEU A 56 -10.49 -12.42 8.68
N TRP A 57 -11.67 -13.06 8.72
CA TRP A 57 -11.77 -14.51 8.66
C TRP A 57 -11.24 -15.09 7.36
N SER A 58 -11.57 -14.47 6.22
CA SER A 58 -11.08 -14.88 4.91
C SER A 58 -9.57 -14.77 4.80
N LEU A 59 -9.00 -13.67 5.30
CA LEU A 59 -7.55 -13.47 5.36
C LEU A 59 -6.87 -14.62 6.11
N VAL A 60 -7.30 -14.87 7.35
CA VAL A 60 -6.67 -15.87 8.23
C VAL A 60 -6.85 -17.29 7.66
N ARG A 61 -8.01 -17.60 7.07
CA ARG A 61 -8.31 -18.96 6.61
C ARG A 61 -7.79 -19.28 5.22
N TYR A 62 -7.80 -18.32 4.29
CA TYR A 62 -7.61 -18.58 2.86
C TYR A 62 -6.45 -17.79 2.23
N HIS A 63 -6.20 -16.54 2.64
CA HIS A 63 -5.26 -15.66 1.91
C HIS A 63 -3.86 -15.55 2.51
N LEU A 64 -3.57 -16.15 3.67
CA LEU A 64 -2.22 -16.14 4.27
C LEU A 64 -1.15 -16.71 3.34
N GLY A 65 -1.47 -17.73 2.54
CA GLY A 65 -0.54 -18.32 1.58
C GLY A 65 -0.14 -17.34 0.47
N SER A 66 -1.11 -16.61 -0.08
CA SER A 66 -0.87 -15.57 -1.08
C SER A 66 -0.09 -14.38 -0.48
N ALA A 67 -0.40 -14.00 0.76
CA ALA A 67 0.34 -12.96 1.49
C ALA A 67 1.81 -13.35 1.70
N ALA A 68 2.06 -14.59 2.12
CA ALA A 68 3.39 -15.14 2.33
C ALA A 68 4.20 -15.21 1.03
N LEU A 69 3.59 -15.66 -0.06
CA LEU A 69 4.25 -15.75 -1.36
C LEU A 69 4.63 -14.36 -1.88
N GLY A 70 3.70 -13.41 -1.88
CA GLY A 70 3.97 -12.07 -2.38
C GLY A 70 5.01 -11.32 -1.52
N SER A 71 4.91 -11.40 -0.19
CA SER A 71 5.91 -10.79 0.71
C SER A 71 7.30 -11.43 0.56
N PHE A 72 7.36 -12.73 0.31
CA PHE A 72 8.61 -13.44 0.06
C PHE A 72 9.29 -12.99 -1.24
N ILE A 73 8.54 -12.84 -2.33
CA ILE A 73 9.06 -12.36 -3.62
C ILE A 73 9.69 -10.97 -3.48
N ILE A 74 9.06 -10.05 -2.75
CA ILE A 74 9.63 -8.72 -2.48
C ILE A 74 10.92 -8.85 -1.66
N THR A 75 10.91 -9.72 -0.65
CA THR A 75 12.07 -9.95 0.23
C THR A 75 13.28 -10.49 -0.54
N LEU A 76 13.07 -11.37 -1.51
CA LEU A 76 14.13 -11.93 -2.36
C LEU A 76 14.90 -10.86 -3.14
N VAL A 77 14.28 -9.74 -3.49
CA VAL A 77 14.94 -8.61 -4.17
C VAL A 77 15.52 -7.61 -3.17
N ARG A 78 14.81 -7.40 -2.05
CA ARG A 78 15.20 -6.42 -1.02
C ARG A 78 16.47 -6.83 -0.26
N VAL A 79 16.62 -8.11 0.07
CA VAL A 79 17.79 -8.61 0.81
C VAL A 79 19.09 -8.40 0.02
N PRO A 80 19.22 -8.82 -1.26
CA PRO A 80 20.37 -8.48 -2.08
C PRO A 80 20.66 -6.98 -2.17
N ARG A 81 19.61 -6.14 -2.30
CA ARG A 81 19.77 -4.69 -2.35
C ARG A 81 20.44 -4.15 -1.09
N TYR A 82 20.02 -4.60 0.08
CA TYR A 82 20.63 -4.19 1.35
C TYR A 82 22.05 -4.72 1.53
N ILE A 83 22.36 -5.93 1.06
CA ILE A 83 23.74 -6.46 1.07
C ILE A 83 24.67 -5.58 0.23
N VAL A 84 24.22 -5.14 -0.96
CA VAL A 84 25.01 -4.29 -1.84
C VAL A 84 25.19 -2.89 -1.25
N ILE A 85 24.14 -2.30 -0.66
CA ILE A 85 24.23 -1.00 0.04
C ILE A 85 25.22 -1.09 1.21
N TRP A 86 25.15 -2.16 2.00
CA TRP A 86 26.08 -2.38 3.11
C TRP A 86 27.52 -2.53 2.62
N THR A 87 27.74 -3.25 1.52
CA THR A 87 29.05 -3.39 0.90
C THR A 87 29.59 -2.05 0.40
N LEU A 88 28.73 -1.24 -0.23
CA LEU A 88 29.08 0.11 -0.70
C LEU A 88 29.46 1.03 0.48
N ALA A 89 28.74 0.95 1.60
CA ALA A 89 29.06 1.70 2.82
C ALA A 89 30.42 1.27 3.41
N ARG A 90 30.76 -0.02 3.33
CA ARG A 90 32.06 -0.56 3.79
C ARG A 90 33.23 -0.18 2.87
N MET A 91 32.98 -0.06 1.58
CA MET A 91 33.97 0.31 0.56
C MET A 91 34.31 1.81 0.51
N ARG A 92 33.75 2.63 1.42
CA ARG A 92 33.91 4.09 1.37
C ARG A 92 35.38 4.53 1.40
N SER A 93 36.25 3.79 2.12
CA SER A 93 37.69 4.05 2.24
C SER A 93 38.57 3.53 1.09
N VAL A 94 38.03 2.77 0.13
CA VAL A 94 38.81 2.18 -0.99
C VAL A 94 38.68 3.04 -2.25
N GLU A 95 39.77 3.35 -2.96
CA GLU A 95 39.79 4.27 -4.11
C GLU A 95 39.24 3.70 -5.43
N ASN A 96 38.71 2.47 -5.44
CA ASN A 96 38.20 1.82 -6.67
C ASN A 96 36.87 2.43 -7.16
N VAL A 97 36.96 3.55 -7.89
CA VAL A 97 35.81 4.32 -8.41
C VAL A 97 34.92 3.48 -9.33
N VAL A 98 35.51 2.62 -10.18
CA VAL A 98 34.76 1.79 -11.14
C VAL A 98 33.83 0.82 -10.41
N VAL A 99 34.33 0.10 -9.40
CA VAL A 99 33.53 -0.85 -8.60
C VAL A 99 32.41 -0.12 -7.86
N LYS A 100 32.71 1.05 -7.27
CA LYS A 100 31.69 1.88 -6.60
C LYS A 100 30.56 2.27 -7.56
N LYS A 101 30.88 2.74 -8.78
CA LYS A 101 29.87 3.09 -9.79
C LYS A 101 29.01 1.91 -10.19
N LEU A 102 29.61 0.74 -10.44
CA LEU A 102 28.87 -0.48 -10.79
C LEU A 102 27.90 -0.91 -9.67
N LEU A 103 28.35 -0.90 -8.41
CA LEU A 103 27.49 -1.25 -7.27
C LEU A 103 26.33 -0.26 -7.11
N VAL A 104 26.55 1.04 -7.32
CA VAL A 104 25.48 2.05 -7.29
C VAL A 104 24.42 1.78 -8.36
N ILE A 105 24.83 1.47 -9.59
CA ILE A 105 23.91 1.12 -10.67
C ILE A 105 23.10 -0.13 -10.29
N PHE A 106 23.75 -1.15 -9.73
CA PHE A 106 23.06 -2.37 -9.32
C PHE A 106 22.06 -2.14 -8.18
N VAL A 107 22.40 -1.29 -7.20
CA VAL A 107 21.45 -0.85 -6.15
C VAL A 107 20.25 -0.15 -6.75
N ALA A 108 20.46 0.71 -7.76
CA ALA A 108 19.37 1.40 -8.44
C ALA A 108 18.46 0.42 -9.18
N MET A 109 19.03 -0.53 -9.94
CA MET A 109 18.26 -1.57 -10.63
C MET A 109 17.42 -2.42 -9.66
N LEU A 110 18.03 -2.95 -8.59
CA LEU A 110 17.30 -3.70 -7.57
C LEU A 110 16.22 -2.86 -6.89
N GLY A 111 16.50 -1.57 -6.66
CA GLY A 111 15.52 -0.62 -6.14
C GLY A 111 14.32 -0.40 -7.06
N CYS A 112 14.54 -0.32 -8.38
CA CYS A 112 13.46 -0.24 -9.35
C CYS A 112 12.61 -1.52 -9.39
N ILE A 113 13.27 -2.69 -9.38
CA ILE A 113 12.58 -3.99 -9.33
C ILE A 113 11.76 -4.12 -8.05
N GLU A 114 12.32 -3.78 -6.88
CA GLU A 114 11.62 -3.81 -5.60
C GLU A 114 10.37 -2.93 -5.62
N LYS A 115 10.46 -1.71 -6.16
CA LYS A 115 9.30 -0.80 -6.30
C LYS A 115 8.24 -1.38 -7.22
N CYS A 116 8.64 -1.90 -8.38
CA CYS A 116 7.74 -2.52 -9.33
C CYS A 116 7.01 -3.73 -8.72
N LEU A 117 7.74 -4.63 -8.05
CA LEU A 117 7.17 -5.79 -7.37
C LEU A 117 6.20 -5.39 -6.26
N ARG A 118 6.53 -4.35 -5.47
CA ARG A 118 5.63 -3.85 -4.42
C ARG A 118 4.34 -3.28 -5.01
N TYR A 119 4.44 -2.57 -6.13
CA TYR A 119 3.31 -1.99 -6.83
C TYR A 119 2.43 -3.06 -7.48
N ILE A 120 3.03 -4.06 -8.13
CA ILE A 120 2.30 -5.20 -8.69
C ILE A 120 1.59 -5.95 -7.56
N ASN A 121 2.31 -6.36 -6.51
CA ASN A 121 1.74 -7.10 -5.38
C ASN A 121 0.60 -6.35 -4.70
N TYR A 122 0.67 -5.03 -4.64
CA TYR A 122 -0.41 -4.20 -4.13
C TYR A 122 -1.71 -4.45 -4.91
N ASN A 123 -1.66 -4.31 -6.23
CA ASN A 123 -2.81 -4.54 -7.11
C ASN A 123 -3.24 -6.03 -7.10
N VAL A 124 -2.30 -6.98 -7.02
CA VAL A 124 -2.62 -8.40 -6.89
C VAL A 124 -3.46 -8.66 -5.64
N TYR A 125 -3.08 -8.12 -4.49
CA TYR A 125 -3.83 -8.33 -3.25
C TYR A 125 -5.24 -7.76 -3.31
N THR A 126 -5.43 -6.62 -3.99
CA THR A 126 -6.76 -6.07 -4.26
C THR A 126 -7.58 -7.01 -5.15
N VAL A 127 -6.98 -7.58 -6.21
CA VAL A 127 -7.68 -8.57 -7.05
C VAL A 127 -8.06 -9.83 -6.26
N ILE A 128 -7.15 -10.35 -5.44
CA ILE A 128 -7.42 -11.51 -4.58
C ILE A 128 -8.61 -11.26 -3.67
N SER A 129 -8.78 -10.03 -3.18
CA SER A 129 -9.76 -9.71 -2.15
C SER A 129 -11.21 -9.81 -2.63
N TYR A 130 -11.49 -9.47 -3.89
CA TYR A 130 -12.84 -9.60 -4.47
C TYR A 130 -13.03 -10.86 -5.31
N SER A 131 -11.99 -11.33 -6.01
CA SER A 131 -12.11 -12.49 -6.90
C SER A 131 -11.96 -13.83 -6.18
N GLY A 132 -11.34 -13.84 -4.99
CA GLY A 132 -11.03 -15.07 -4.25
C GLY A 132 -9.95 -15.94 -4.91
N LEU A 133 -9.27 -15.45 -5.96
CA LEU A 133 -8.26 -16.19 -6.70
C LEU A 133 -6.97 -16.38 -5.87
N SER A 134 -6.19 -17.40 -6.23
CA SER A 134 -4.83 -17.55 -5.72
C SER A 134 -3.89 -16.50 -6.33
N PHE A 135 -2.68 -16.38 -5.79
CA PHE A 135 -1.75 -15.31 -6.15
C PHE A 135 -1.43 -15.23 -7.66
N CYS A 136 -1.14 -16.35 -8.34
CA CYS A 136 -0.70 -16.31 -9.74
C CYS A 136 -1.80 -15.89 -10.72
N PRO A 137 -3.03 -16.45 -10.68
CA PRO A 137 -4.14 -15.96 -11.51
C PRO A 137 -4.49 -14.50 -11.23
N ALA A 138 -4.53 -14.09 -9.96
CA ALA A 138 -4.79 -12.71 -9.58
C ALA A 138 -3.69 -11.77 -10.08
N ALA A 139 -2.42 -12.20 -10.04
CA ALA A 139 -1.30 -11.44 -10.56
C ALA A 139 -1.41 -11.22 -12.07
N LYS A 140 -1.77 -12.25 -12.83
CA LYS A 140 -1.99 -12.15 -14.27
C LYS A 140 -3.09 -11.13 -14.59
N MET A 141 -4.22 -11.20 -13.88
CA MET A 141 -5.32 -10.27 -14.04
C MET A 141 -4.89 -8.83 -13.69
N ALA A 142 -4.33 -8.61 -12.50
CA ALA A 142 -3.85 -7.30 -12.06
C ALA A 142 -2.85 -6.68 -13.05
N VAL A 143 -1.88 -7.45 -13.55
CA VAL A 143 -0.90 -6.94 -14.53
C VAL A 143 -1.57 -6.56 -15.85
N ASN A 144 -2.52 -7.35 -16.34
CA ASN A 144 -3.25 -6.99 -17.55
C ASN A 144 -4.01 -5.67 -17.37
N HIS A 145 -4.74 -5.49 -16.26
CA HIS A 145 -5.42 -4.21 -15.98
C HIS A 145 -4.47 -3.02 -15.92
N LEU A 146 -3.30 -3.21 -15.29
CA LEU A 146 -2.26 -2.19 -15.20
C LEU A 146 -1.67 -1.85 -16.56
N LEU A 147 -1.48 -2.81 -17.45
CA LEU A 147 -0.92 -2.58 -18.79
C LEU A 147 -1.93 -1.93 -19.73
N ASP A 148 -3.19 -2.36 -19.67
CA ASP A 148 -4.25 -1.87 -20.56
C ASP A 148 -4.64 -0.42 -20.26
N ASN A 149 -4.46 0.05 -19.01
CA ASN A 149 -4.82 1.41 -18.57
C ASN A 149 -3.68 2.12 -17.83
N ALA A 150 -2.42 1.85 -18.22
CA ALA A 150 -1.24 2.31 -17.49
C ALA A 150 -1.19 3.81 -17.25
N ILE A 151 -1.61 4.62 -18.23
CA ILE A 151 -1.58 6.08 -18.15
C ILE A 151 -2.58 6.57 -17.10
N ASP A 152 -3.82 6.10 -17.17
CA ASP A 152 -4.89 6.53 -16.27
C ASP A 152 -4.57 6.14 -14.83
N VAL A 153 -4.09 4.91 -14.62
CA VAL A 153 -3.68 4.43 -13.30
C VAL A 153 -2.51 5.25 -12.75
N ALA A 154 -1.50 5.57 -13.57
CA ALA A 154 -0.37 6.39 -13.14
C ALA A 154 -0.80 7.82 -12.78
N THR A 155 -1.69 8.43 -13.57
CA THR A 155 -2.22 9.77 -13.29
C THR A 155 -2.99 9.80 -11.98
N VAL A 156 -3.90 8.85 -11.78
CA VAL A 156 -4.73 8.76 -10.57
C VAL A 156 -3.88 8.54 -9.33
N ASN A 157 -2.92 7.61 -9.36
CA ASN A 157 -2.01 7.35 -8.24
C ASN A 157 -1.19 8.60 -7.89
N THR A 158 -0.69 9.31 -8.90
CA THR A 158 0.14 10.52 -8.69
C THR A 158 -0.67 11.66 -8.08
N VAL A 159 -1.90 11.87 -8.53
CA VAL A 159 -2.80 12.89 -7.97
C VAL A 159 -3.21 12.52 -6.54
N GLY A 160 -3.55 11.25 -6.30
CA GLY A 160 -3.87 10.73 -4.97
C GLY A 160 -2.73 10.95 -3.98
N ASP A 161 -1.51 10.59 -4.35
CA ASP A 161 -0.30 10.78 -3.54
C ASP A 161 -0.08 12.25 -3.17
N LEU A 162 -0.27 13.17 -4.13
CA LEU A 162 -0.13 14.61 -3.88
C LEU A 162 -1.18 15.11 -2.90
N VAL A 163 -2.45 14.74 -3.09
CA VAL A 163 -3.55 15.16 -2.21
C VAL A 163 -3.31 14.63 -0.80
N LEU A 164 -2.97 13.36 -0.66
CA LEU A 164 -2.68 12.74 0.65
C LEU A 164 -1.46 13.37 1.32
N PHE A 165 -0.42 13.72 0.56
CA PHE A 165 0.74 14.44 1.08
C PHE A 165 0.35 15.82 1.63
N LEU A 166 -0.44 16.59 0.88
CA LEU A 166 -0.94 17.89 1.33
C LEU A 166 -1.82 17.75 2.59
N THR A 167 -2.66 16.72 2.67
CA THR A 167 -3.45 16.44 3.87
C THR A 167 -2.57 16.13 5.08
N LYS A 168 -1.51 15.32 4.94
CA LYS A 168 -0.54 15.04 6.02
C LYS A 168 0.10 16.32 6.55
N CYS A 169 0.56 17.19 5.64
CA CYS A 169 1.17 18.48 5.97
C CYS A 169 0.18 19.44 6.63
N LEU A 170 -1.07 19.48 6.16
CA LEU A 170 -2.11 20.33 6.72
C LEU A 170 -2.49 19.90 8.14
N VAL A 171 -2.69 18.61 8.38
CA VAL A 171 -3.00 18.07 9.72
C VAL A 171 -1.84 18.34 10.68
N ALA A 172 -0.60 18.09 10.26
CA ALA A 172 0.58 18.33 11.09
C ALA A 172 0.80 19.82 11.38
N GLY A 173 0.61 20.67 10.38
CA GLY A 173 0.72 22.12 10.50
C GLY A 173 -0.37 22.72 11.40
N ALA A 174 -1.63 22.35 11.20
CA ALA A 174 -2.75 22.84 12.00
C ALA A 174 -2.62 22.44 13.47
N THR A 175 -2.28 21.18 13.76
CA THR A 175 -2.07 20.70 15.13
C THR A 175 -0.91 21.42 15.83
N THR A 176 0.20 21.66 15.12
CA THR A 176 1.36 22.39 15.65
C THR A 176 1.04 23.87 15.86
N LEU A 177 0.27 24.48 14.97
CA LEU A 177 -0.16 25.87 15.09
C LEU A 177 -1.10 26.07 16.29
N CYS A 178 -2.07 25.16 16.48
CA CYS A 178 -2.91 25.17 17.68
C CYS A 178 -2.09 24.99 18.97
N ALA A 179 -1.06 24.13 18.94
CA ALA A 179 -0.16 23.94 20.08
C ALA A 179 0.68 25.19 20.37
N PHE A 180 1.11 25.91 19.33
CA PHE A 180 1.84 27.18 19.46
C PHE A 180 1.00 28.24 20.18
N PHE A 181 -0.26 28.46 19.77
CA PHE A 181 -1.14 29.45 20.42
C PHE A 181 -1.47 29.09 21.87
N ARG A 182 -1.54 27.80 22.21
CA ARG A 182 -1.80 27.32 23.58
C ARG A 182 -0.55 27.27 24.46
N MET A 183 0.63 27.48 23.89
CA MET A 183 1.90 27.27 24.59
C MET A 183 2.14 28.31 25.68
N GLU A 184 1.77 29.57 25.45
CA GLU A 184 1.93 30.65 26.43
C GLU A 184 1.09 30.42 27.70
N GLU A 185 -0.10 29.83 27.56
CA GLU A 185 -0.97 29.48 28.68
C GLU A 185 -0.47 28.26 29.47
N LEU A 186 0.15 27.29 28.78
CA LEU A 186 0.45 25.98 29.34
C LEU A 186 1.87 25.87 29.91
N TRP A 187 2.84 26.61 29.35
CA TRP A 187 4.26 26.53 29.75
C TRP A 187 4.98 27.91 29.70
N PRO A 188 4.61 28.85 30.58
CA PRO A 188 5.12 30.22 30.54
C PRO A 188 6.64 30.35 30.82
N THR A 189 7.28 29.31 31.36
CA THR A 189 8.70 29.31 31.74
C THR A 189 9.63 28.70 30.69
N LEU A 190 9.12 28.31 29.51
CA LEU A 190 9.89 27.56 28.53
C LEU A 190 10.75 28.47 27.62
N SER A 191 12.08 28.48 27.83
CA SER A 191 13.00 29.36 27.06
C SER A 191 13.21 28.95 25.60
N HIS A 192 12.92 27.70 25.22
CA HIS A 192 13.12 27.17 23.86
C HIS A 192 11.87 26.45 23.32
N PRO A 193 10.88 27.19 22.80
CA PRO A 193 9.60 26.64 22.35
C PRO A 193 9.67 25.84 21.04
N TRP A 194 10.72 26.05 20.23
CA TRP A 194 10.85 25.42 18.91
C TRP A 194 11.06 23.89 18.96
N PHE A 195 11.75 23.38 19.98
CA PHE A 195 12.05 21.95 20.08
C PHE A 195 10.81 21.09 20.38
N PRO A 196 9.95 21.43 21.37
CA PRO A 196 8.67 20.76 21.56
C PRO A 196 7.74 20.87 20.35
N LEU A 197 7.69 22.02 19.67
CA LEU A 197 6.86 22.21 18.47
C LEU A 197 7.31 21.29 17.34
N LEU A 198 8.61 21.11 17.14
CA LEU A 198 9.14 20.17 16.15
C LEU A 198 8.73 18.74 16.48
N ILE A 199 8.83 18.32 17.74
CA ILE A 199 8.40 16.97 18.17
C ILE A 199 6.89 16.80 17.92
N MET A 200 6.07 17.79 18.29
CA MET A 200 4.63 17.76 18.06
C MET A 200 4.29 17.63 16.57
N PHE A 201 4.98 18.39 15.71
CA PHE A 201 4.82 18.32 14.26
C PHE A 201 5.17 16.92 13.72
N LEU A 202 6.30 16.34 14.15
CA LEU A 202 6.72 15.01 13.71
C LEU A 202 5.74 13.92 14.17
N CYS A 203 5.30 13.98 15.42
CA CYS A 203 4.32 13.05 15.98
C CYS A 203 2.97 13.15 15.27
N SER A 204 2.45 14.36 15.06
CA SER A 204 1.18 14.57 14.38
C SER A 204 1.24 14.17 12.91
N TYR A 205 2.36 14.43 12.23
CA TYR A 205 2.60 13.95 10.87
C TYR A 205 2.59 12.42 10.80
N GLN A 206 3.25 11.74 11.73
CA GLN A 206 3.29 10.27 11.74
C GLN A 206 1.90 9.66 12.01
N ILE A 207 1.14 10.25 12.93
CA ILE A 207 -0.25 9.85 13.20
C ILE A 207 -1.10 10.05 11.94
N ALA A 208 -1.03 11.22 11.31
CA ALA A 208 -1.75 11.51 10.07
C ALA A 208 -1.37 10.51 8.96
N ASN A 209 -0.10 10.17 8.83
CA ASN A 209 0.38 9.18 7.86
C ASN A 209 -0.22 7.78 8.10
N CYS A 210 -0.34 7.33 9.35
CA CYS A 210 -0.96 6.04 9.68
C CYS A 210 -2.44 5.99 9.25
N PHE A 211 -3.22 7.03 9.56
CA PHE A 211 -4.65 7.08 9.18
C PHE A 211 -4.84 7.23 7.66
N LEU A 212 -4.09 8.14 7.05
CA LEU A 212 -4.21 8.41 5.61
C LEU A 212 -3.71 7.23 4.76
N SER A 213 -2.81 6.39 5.29
CA SER A 213 -2.42 5.15 4.60
C SER A 213 -3.58 4.17 4.47
N VAL A 214 -4.49 4.08 5.46
CA VAL A 214 -5.69 3.24 5.35
C VAL A 214 -6.68 3.84 4.34
N TYR A 215 -6.78 5.17 4.32
CA TYR A 215 -7.62 5.89 3.36
C TYR A 215 -7.14 5.67 1.91
N GLU A 216 -5.82 5.79 1.67
CA GLU A 216 -5.17 5.49 0.39
C GLU A 216 -5.53 4.08 -0.09
N MET A 217 -5.37 3.08 0.78
CA MET A 217 -5.74 1.69 0.47
C MET A 217 -7.22 1.51 0.12
N THR A 218 -8.09 2.28 0.76
CA THR A 218 -9.53 2.24 0.51
C THR A 218 -9.86 2.82 -0.85
N VAL A 219 -9.28 3.99 -1.19
CA VAL A 219 -9.50 4.65 -2.49
C VAL A 219 -9.02 3.77 -3.63
N ASP A 220 -7.81 3.22 -3.53
CA ASP A 220 -7.25 2.35 -4.57
C ASP A 220 -8.09 1.08 -4.77
N THR A 221 -8.58 0.49 -3.68
CA THR A 221 -9.45 -0.69 -3.75
C THR A 221 -10.76 -0.36 -4.44
N ILE A 222 -11.41 0.75 -4.09
CA ILE A 222 -12.66 1.19 -4.72
C ILE A 222 -12.44 1.45 -6.22
N MET A 223 -11.36 2.13 -6.57
CA MET A 223 -11.02 2.41 -7.97
C MET A 223 -10.82 1.14 -8.78
N LEU A 224 -10.12 0.15 -8.22
CA LEU A 224 -9.93 -1.13 -8.92
C LEU A 224 -11.24 -1.92 -9.03
N CYS A 225 -12.08 -1.93 -7.98
CA CYS A 225 -13.40 -2.59 -8.04
C CYS A 225 -14.31 -1.92 -9.08
N CYS A 226 -14.29 -0.60 -9.16
CA CYS A 226 -15.03 0.18 -10.17
C CYS A 226 -14.50 -0.09 -11.58
N ALA A 227 -13.17 -0.13 -11.77
CA ALA A 227 -12.56 -0.45 -13.05
C ALA A 227 -12.94 -1.85 -13.54
N GLU A 228 -12.89 -2.85 -12.66
CA GLU A 228 -13.36 -4.20 -12.96
C GLU A 228 -14.84 -4.19 -13.36
N GLU A 229 -15.70 -3.55 -12.57
CA GLU A 229 -17.13 -3.46 -12.86
C GLU A 229 -17.43 -2.80 -14.22
N LEU A 230 -16.73 -1.72 -14.57
CA LEU A 230 -16.85 -1.08 -15.88
C LEU A 230 -16.45 -2.02 -17.03
N LEU A 231 -15.42 -2.85 -16.84
CA LEU A 231 -15.03 -3.87 -17.82
C LEU A 231 -16.12 -4.93 -17.98
N LEU A 232 -16.73 -5.38 -16.87
CA LEU A 232 -17.82 -6.35 -16.91
C LEU A 232 -19.05 -5.83 -17.67
N LEU A 233 -19.38 -4.55 -17.47
CA LEU A 233 -20.49 -3.89 -18.15
C LEU A 233 -20.18 -3.67 -19.64
N ARG A 234 -18.92 -3.42 -20.00
CA ARG A 234 -18.48 -3.30 -21.38
C ARG A 234 -18.57 -4.64 -22.13
N ASP A 235 -18.16 -5.73 -21.50
CA ASP A 235 -18.16 -7.07 -22.11
C ASP A 235 -19.57 -7.71 -22.12
N ASN A 236 -20.49 -7.25 -21.27
CA ASN A 236 -21.87 -7.72 -21.23
C ASN A 236 -22.88 -6.55 -21.30
N PRO A 237 -23.13 -5.98 -22.50
CA PRO A 237 -24.00 -4.82 -22.68
C PRO A 237 -25.48 -5.12 -22.36
N GLU A 238 -25.91 -6.39 -22.31
CA GLU A 238 -27.29 -6.77 -21.94
C GLU A 238 -27.56 -6.53 -20.44
N ALA A 239 -26.54 -6.67 -19.59
CA ALA A 239 -26.65 -6.34 -18.17
C ALA A 239 -26.95 -4.84 -17.97
N VAL A 240 -26.40 -3.97 -18.82
CA VAL A 240 -26.63 -2.50 -18.83
C VAL A 240 -28.11 -2.15 -19.05
N GLN A 241 -28.86 -2.96 -19.81
CA GLN A 241 -30.28 -2.72 -20.06
C GLN A 241 -31.18 -3.11 -18.88
N GLN A 242 -30.82 -4.13 -18.10
CA GLN A 242 -31.52 -4.44 -16.85
C GLN A 242 -31.34 -3.34 -15.80
N PHE A 243 -30.20 -2.62 -15.81
CA PHE A 243 -29.91 -1.51 -14.89
C PHE A 243 -30.66 -0.21 -15.18
N ARG A 244 -31.13 0.02 -16.42
CA ARG A 244 -31.82 1.29 -16.76
C ARG A 244 -33.31 1.30 -16.37
N VAL A 245 -33.84 0.16 -15.90
CA VAL A 245 -35.28 -0.04 -15.65
C VAL A 245 -35.60 -0.25 -14.15
N SER A 246 -34.59 -0.33 -13.30
CA SER A 246 -34.70 -0.36 -11.82
C SER A 246 -34.34 0.98 -11.21
#